data_AF-A0A177CB94-F1
#
_entry.id   AF-A0A177CB94-F1
#
_cell.length_a   1.000
_cell.length_b   1.000
_cell.length_c   1.000
_cell.angle_alpha   90.00
_cell.angle_beta   90.00
_cell.angle_gamma   90.00
#
_symmetry.space_group_name_H-M   'P 1'
#
loop_
_entity.id
_entity.type
_entity.pdbx_description
1 polymer ?
#
loop_
_entity_poly.entity_id
_entity_poly.type
_entity_poly.pdbx_seq_one_letter_code
_entity_poly.pdbx_strand_id
1 'polypeptide(L)'
;MSTEKFVVTEQWSPTQLIREYPHALTRNDADLFLAVRESRSRNSTAPSENAVTIIASYGNGFPKECYEALWDEILDSSKGDEARSIWMAEYALQGKSYARNADVLGDDSR
;
A
#
# COMPACT_ATOMS: atom_id res chain seq x y z
N MET A 1 -6.42 -11.29 6.75
CA MET A 1 -4.97 -11.57 6.71
C MET A 1 -4.68 -11.88 8.12
N SER A 2 -4.14 -13.06 8.38
CA SER A 2 -4.09 -13.53 9.75
C SER A 2 -3.14 -12.66 10.58
N THR A 3 -3.69 -11.97 11.58
CA THR A 3 -2.92 -11.23 12.59
C THR A 3 -1.98 -12.14 13.39
N GLU A 4 -2.25 -13.45 13.37
CA GLU A 4 -1.40 -14.50 13.93
C GLU A 4 -0.10 -14.68 13.15
N LYS A 5 -0.09 -14.40 11.83
CA LYS A 5 1.08 -14.60 10.95
C LYS A 5 1.87 -13.31 10.72
N PHE A 6 1.17 -12.17 10.69
CA PHE A 6 1.76 -10.89 10.34
C PHE A 6 1.68 -9.86 11.45
N VAL A 7 2.72 -9.01 11.53
CA VAL A 7 2.67 -7.71 12.19
C VAL A 7 2.33 -6.67 11.15
N VAL A 8 1.22 -5.96 11.35
CA VAL A 8 0.72 -4.97 10.40
C VAL A 8 0.99 -3.56 10.94
N THR A 9 1.63 -2.73 10.14
CA THR A 9 1.87 -1.31 10.42
C THR A 9 1.26 -0.46 9.30
N GLU A 10 0.63 0.65 9.66
CA GLU A 10 0.14 1.64 8.71
C GLU A 10 1.03 2.88 8.77
N GLN A 11 1.39 3.40 7.60
CA GLN A 11 2.25 4.55 7.44
C GLN A 11 1.81 5.40 6.25
N TRP A 12 2.37 6.60 6.16
CA TRP A 12 2.07 7.53 5.08
C TRP A 12 3.31 7.74 4.22
N SER A 13 3.14 7.60 2.91
CA SER A 13 4.18 7.90 1.93
C SER A 13 3.76 9.13 1.12
N PRO A 14 4.65 10.12 0.91
CA PRO A 14 4.38 11.16 -0.07
C PRO A 14 4.31 10.53 -1.47
N THR A 15 3.49 11.13 -2.33
CA THR A 15 3.42 10.80 -3.75
C THR A 15 4.48 11.59 -4.54
N GLN A 16 4.60 11.30 -5.84
CA GLN A 16 5.31 12.20 -6.76
C GLN A 16 4.67 13.60 -6.74
N LEU A 17 5.35 14.66 -7.17
CA LEU A 17 4.77 16.01 -7.22
C LEU A 17 4.06 16.30 -8.56
N ILE A 18 4.65 15.88 -9.68
CA ILE A 18 4.13 16.16 -11.03
C ILE A 18 2.93 15.27 -11.33
N ARG A 19 1.87 15.85 -11.93
CA ARG A 19 0.65 15.16 -12.37
C ARG A 19 0.49 15.32 -13.87
N GLU A 20 -0.07 14.29 -14.52
CA GLU A 20 -0.30 14.29 -15.96
C GLU A 20 -1.45 15.20 -16.37
N TYR A 21 -2.54 15.22 -15.58
CA TYR A 21 -3.75 15.95 -15.93
C TYR A 21 -3.76 17.37 -15.36
N PRO A 22 -4.15 18.38 -16.17
CA PRO A 22 -4.61 19.66 -15.66
C PRO A 22 -5.70 19.43 -14.60
N HIS A 23 -5.71 20.25 -13.55
CA HIS A 23 -6.74 20.16 -12.50
C HIS A 23 -6.82 18.83 -11.74
N ALA A 24 -5.78 17.98 -11.81
CA ALA A 24 -5.68 16.80 -10.95
C ALA A 24 -5.72 17.16 -9.45
N LEU A 25 -5.32 18.39 -9.12
CA LEU A 25 -5.32 18.97 -7.78
C LEU A 25 -5.92 20.38 -7.82
N THR A 26 -6.45 20.83 -6.68
CA THR A 26 -6.91 22.22 -6.51
C THR A 26 -5.75 23.22 -6.56
N ARG A 27 -4.52 22.75 -6.26
CA ARG A 27 -3.28 23.54 -6.31
C ARG A 27 -2.12 22.68 -6.84
N ASN A 28 -1.30 23.24 -7.74
CA ASN A 28 -0.24 22.49 -8.43
C ASN A 28 0.96 22.08 -7.54
N ASP A 29 1.10 22.67 -6.37
CA ASP A 29 2.14 22.40 -5.38
C ASP A 29 1.60 21.60 -4.17
N ALA A 30 0.37 21.08 -4.26
CA ALA A 30 -0.21 20.30 -3.17
C ALA A 30 0.43 18.90 -3.10
N ASP A 31 0.86 18.52 -1.90
CA ASP A 31 1.35 17.18 -1.61
C ASP A 31 0.18 16.21 -1.43
N LEU A 32 0.22 15.07 -2.12
CA LEU A 32 -0.66 13.95 -1.83
C LEU A 32 0.09 12.88 -1.05
N PHE A 33 -0.66 12.16 -0.22
CA PHE A 33 -0.14 11.05 0.57
C PHE A 33 -0.87 9.75 0.25
N LEU A 34 -0.10 8.66 0.26
CA LEU A 34 -0.60 7.30 0.15
C LEU A 34 -0.65 6.68 1.54
N ALA A 35 -1.78 6.08 1.89
CA ALA A 35 -1.86 5.15 3.01
C ALA A 35 -1.15 3.86 2.59
N VAL A 36 -0.07 3.51 3.28
CA VAL A 36 0.73 2.32 3.02
C VAL A 36 0.57 1.38 4.21
N ARG A 37 0.17 0.15 3.92
CA ARG A 37 0.14 -0.95 4.90
C ARG A 37 1.34 -1.85 4.66
N GLU A 38 2.17 -2.00 5.68
CA GLU A 38 3.25 -2.96 5.71
C GLU A 38 2.84 -4.15 6.58
N SER A 39 2.94 -5.35 6.02
CA SER A 39 2.69 -6.61 6.71
C SER A 39 4.00 -7.40 6.76
N ARG A 40 4.61 -7.51 7.94
CA ARG A 40 5.83 -8.30 8.14
C ARG A 40 5.51 -9.66 8.73
N SER A 41 6.14 -10.71 8.23
CA SER A 41 6.04 -12.04 8.83
C SER A 41 6.59 -12.03 10.26
N ARG A 42 5.84 -12.59 11.22
CA ARG A 42 6.27 -12.70 12.63
C ARG A 42 7.47 -13.63 12.82
N ASN A 43 7.62 -14.61 11.93
CA ASN A 43 8.67 -15.62 12.02
C ASN A 43 9.98 -15.20 11.33
N SER A 44 10.04 -14.01 10.73
CA SER A 44 11.24 -13.52 10.05
C SER A 44 12.32 -13.16 11.07
N THR A 45 13.25 -14.08 11.33
CA THR A 45 14.45 -13.85 12.14
C THR A 45 15.61 -13.41 11.26
N ALA A 46 15.99 -12.13 11.35
CA ALA A 46 17.07 -11.49 10.58
C ALA A 46 16.93 -11.61 9.04
N PRO A 47 17.36 -10.61 8.24
CA PRO A 47 17.34 -10.77 6.79
C PRO A 47 18.22 -11.94 6.38
N SER A 48 17.61 -13.00 5.83
CA SER A 48 18.34 -13.94 4.98
C SER A 48 18.76 -13.20 3.70
N GLU A 49 19.85 -13.60 3.06
CA GLU A 49 20.28 -13.01 1.78
C GLU A 49 19.22 -13.16 0.68
N ASN A 50 18.29 -14.10 0.83
CA ASN A 50 17.23 -14.39 -0.14
C ASN A 50 15.87 -13.80 0.25
N ALA A 51 15.84 -12.87 1.22
CA ALA A 51 14.61 -12.23 1.65
C ALA A 51 14.01 -11.34 0.54
N VAL A 52 12.80 -11.66 0.14
CA VAL A 52 11.93 -10.97 -0.80
C VAL A 52 11.01 -10.00 -0.07
N THR A 53 10.91 -8.79 -0.61
CA THR A 53 9.86 -7.82 -0.25
C THR A 53 8.91 -7.69 -1.43
N ILE A 54 7.61 -7.81 -1.16
CA ILE A 54 6.57 -7.69 -2.17
C ILE A 54 5.97 -6.29 -2.04
N ILE A 55 5.94 -5.54 -3.14
CA ILE A 55 5.20 -4.28 -3.24
C ILE A 55 3.97 -4.55 -4.10
N ALA A 56 2.80 -4.28 -3.55
CA ALA A 56 1.52 -4.55 -4.18
C ALA A 56 0.63 -3.30 -4.19
N SER A 57 -0.31 -3.31 -5.13
CA SER A 57 -1.42 -2.36 -5.23
C SER A 57 -2.70 -3.15 -5.43
N TYR A 58 -3.83 -2.60 -5.03
CA TYR A 58 -5.14 -3.18 -5.33
C TYR A 58 -5.66 -2.70 -6.70
N GLY A 59 -6.61 -3.45 -7.24
CA GLY A 59 -7.38 -3.04 -8.42
C GLY A 59 -8.39 -1.94 -8.07
N ASN A 60 -8.76 -1.14 -9.05
CA ASN A 60 -9.74 -0.05 -8.87
C ASN A 60 -11.05 -0.59 -8.28
N GLY A 61 -11.49 -0.01 -7.16
CA GLY A 61 -12.75 -0.38 -6.49
C GLY A 61 -12.65 -1.62 -5.62
N PHE A 62 -11.48 -2.25 -5.52
CA PHE A 62 -11.25 -3.38 -4.62
C PHE A 62 -10.59 -2.90 -3.32
N PRO A 63 -11.18 -3.20 -2.15
CA PRO A 63 -10.51 -2.94 -0.89
C PRO A 63 -9.28 -3.84 -0.76
N LYS A 64 -8.23 -3.34 -0.11
CA LYS A 64 -6.99 -4.10 0.14
C LYS A 64 -7.23 -5.38 0.93
N GLU A 65 -8.32 -5.43 1.70
CA GLU A 65 -8.79 -6.58 2.46
C GLU A 65 -9.11 -7.80 1.55
N CYS A 66 -9.44 -7.60 0.27
CA CYS A 66 -9.70 -8.71 -0.67
C CYS A 66 -8.46 -9.58 -0.95
N TYR A 67 -7.26 -9.05 -0.74
CA TYR A 67 -6.00 -9.74 -1.04
C TYR A 67 -5.45 -10.53 0.14
N GLU A 68 -6.14 -10.47 1.28
CA GLU A 68 -5.62 -10.97 2.53
C GLU A 68 -5.39 -12.49 2.55
N ALA A 69 -6.29 -13.27 1.94
CA ALA A 69 -6.15 -14.73 1.85
C ALA A 69 -4.95 -15.12 0.97
N LEU A 70 -4.72 -14.37 -0.12
CA LEU A 70 -3.58 -14.57 -1.01
C LEU A 70 -2.25 -14.37 -0.25
N TRP A 71 -2.17 -13.38 0.63
CA TRP A 71 -0.96 -13.13 1.42
C TRP A 71 -0.67 -14.26 2.41
N ASP A 72 -1.70 -14.82 3.04
CA ASP A 72 -1.56 -15.98 3.92
C ASP A 72 -1.05 -17.21 3.12
N GLU A 73 -1.55 -17.44 1.90
CA GLU A 73 -1.12 -18.55 1.03
C GLU A 73 0.30 -18.37 0.48
N ILE A 74 0.69 -17.15 0.11
CA ILE A 74 2.07 -16.83 -0.33
C ILE A 74 3.07 -17.08 0.80
N LEU A 75 2.72 -16.71 2.03
CA LEU A 75 3.58 -16.99 3.18
C LEU A 75 3.69 -18.50 3.44
N ASP A 76 2.58 -19.24 3.39
CA ASP A 76 2.56 -20.69 3.64
C ASP A 76 3.28 -21.50 2.56
N SER A 77 3.26 -21.01 1.31
CA SER A 77 3.99 -21.63 0.19
C SER A 77 5.46 -21.25 0.15
N SER A 78 5.86 -20.15 0.80
CA SER A 78 7.26 -19.79 0.95
C SER A 78 7.97 -20.77 1.89
N LYS A 79 9.22 -21.16 1.58
CA LYS A 79 9.98 -22.10 2.40
C LYS A 79 10.56 -21.45 3.66
N GLY A 80 9.74 -20.72 4.42
CA GLY A 80 10.08 -20.19 5.75
C GLY A 80 10.81 -18.84 5.76
N ASP A 81 11.62 -18.51 4.76
CA ASP A 81 12.57 -17.38 4.86
C ASP A 81 12.56 -16.37 3.70
N GLU A 82 11.69 -16.55 2.70
CA GLU A 82 11.71 -15.75 1.47
C GLU A 82 10.75 -14.54 1.54
N ALA A 83 9.51 -14.65 2.02
CA ALA A 83 8.63 -13.48 2.08
C ALA A 83 8.81 -12.68 3.39
N ARG A 84 9.66 -11.65 3.38
CA ARG A 84 9.94 -10.80 4.56
C ARG A 84 8.78 -9.86 4.88
N SER A 85 8.33 -9.12 3.87
CA SER A 85 7.30 -8.10 4.05
C SER A 85 6.49 -7.86 2.79
N ILE A 86 5.22 -7.54 2.98
CA ILE A 86 4.29 -7.16 1.93
C ILE A 86 3.89 -5.71 2.19
N TRP A 87 4.08 -4.86 1.20
CA TRP A 87 3.76 -3.44 1.25
C TRP A 87 2.62 -3.17 0.28
N MET A 88 1.46 -2.78 0.79
CA MET A 88 0.32 -2.38 -0.03
C MET A 88 0.08 -0.88 0.09
N ALA A 89 0.17 -0.17 -1.03
CA ALA A 89 -0.10 1.26 -1.10
C ALA A 89 -1.50 1.52 -1.66
N GLU A 90 -2.19 2.49 -1.06
CA GLU A 90 -3.48 2.97 -1.51
C GLU A 90 -3.39 4.11 -2.52
N TYR A 91 -4.03 3.98 -3.69
CA TYR A 91 -4.16 5.07 -4.67
C TYR A 91 -4.59 6.36 -3.99
N ALA A 92 -4.00 7.49 -4.39
CA ALA A 92 -4.23 8.79 -3.74
C ALA A 92 -5.72 9.21 -3.70
N LEU A 93 -6.51 8.67 -4.63
CA LEU A 93 -7.94 8.94 -4.84
C LEU A 93 -8.88 7.88 -4.22
N GLN A 94 -8.37 6.92 -3.45
CA GLN A 94 -9.19 5.85 -2.85
C GLN A 94 -8.94 5.67 -1.36
N GLY A 95 -9.93 5.10 -0.66
CA GLY A 95 -9.80 4.66 0.73
C GLY A 95 -9.35 5.74 1.70
N LYS A 96 -8.37 5.39 2.55
CA LYS A 96 -7.75 6.28 3.53
C LYS A 96 -6.90 7.35 2.87
N SER A 97 -6.28 7.06 1.72
CA SER A 97 -5.55 8.08 0.95
C SER A 97 -6.50 9.19 0.49
N TYR A 98 -7.67 8.83 -0.07
CA TYR A 98 -8.69 9.80 -0.47
C TYR A 98 -9.10 10.68 0.71
N ALA A 99 -9.44 10.06 1.85
CA ALA A 99 -9.85 10.78 3.04
C ALA A 99 -8.79 11.78 3.53
N ARG A 100 -7.50 11.44 3.42
CA ARG A 100 -6.40 12.34 3.78
C ARG A 100 -6.20 13.47 2.78
N ASN A 101 -6.46 13.22 1.50
CA ASN A 101 -6.18 14.17 0.42
C ASN A 101 -7.41 15.01 0.02
N ALA A 102 -8.57 14.79 0.65
CA ALA A 102 -9.86 15.27 0.17
C ALA A 102 -9.95 16.80 -0.04
N ASP A 103 -9.12 17.58 0.64
CA ASP A 103 -9.05 19.05 0.53
C ASP A 103 -8.27 19.54 -0.70
N VAL A 104 -7.37 18.71 -1.24
CA VAL A 104 -6.47 19.07 -2.33
C VAL A 104 -6.75 18.32 -3.63
N LEU A 105 -7.59 17.27 -3.61
CA LEU A 105 -7.99 16.55 -4.80
C LEU A 105 -8.86 17.43 -5.71
N GLY A 106 -8.54 17.44 -7.00
CA GLY A 106 -9.37 18.08 -8.02
C GLY A 106 -10.51 17.18 -8.49
N ASP A 107 -11.55 17.81 -9.03
CA ASP A 107 -12.73 17.20 -9.62
C ASP A 107 -12.67 17.33 -11.15
N ASP A 108 -11.80 16.57 -11.82
CA ASP A 108 -11.54 16.77 -13.25
C ASP A 108 -12.84 16.81 -14.08
N SER A 109 -13.24 18.05 -14.37
CA SER A 109 -14.45 18.47 -15.08
C SER A 109 -14.19 19.85 -15.69
N ARG A 110 -13.18 19.92 -16.57
CA ARG A 110 -13.12 20.83 -17.73
C ARG A 110 -11.97 20.54 -18.69
#